data_AF-A0A5J6U9R5-F1
#
_entry.id   AF-A0A5J6U9R5-F1
#
_cell.length_a   1.000
_cell.length_b   1.000
_cell.length_c   1.000
_cell.angle_alpha   90.00
_cell.angle_beta   90.00
_cell.angle_gamma   90.00
#
_symmetry.space_group_name_H-M   'P 1'
#
loop_
_entity.id
_entity.type
_entity.pdbx_description
1 polymer ?
#
loop_
_entity_poly.entity_id
_entity_poly.type
_entity_poly.pdbx_seq_one_letter_code
_entity_poly.pdbx_strand_id
1 'polypeptide(L)'
;MVTEGRTRRGETARLVRGLTVEDRQAIAVLDLQRLARENAGRAVQLSEPIYSVVKCLRLWENLISRMEAGWRRQDYYMVYEYMNVLTVRDEIEEFLDAMPPGTRAKAGWCAGRLDARYRDVTHEDGGAELSKYWRPLAEGREIRWWWTRCPDELPPGW
;
A
#
# COMPACT_ATOMS: atom_id res chain seq x y z
N MET A 1 11.02 33.46 10.63
CA MET A 1 11.61 32.32 9.91
C MET A 1 10.84 31.07 10.30
N VAL A 2 10.08 30.50 9.37
CA VAL A 2 9.48 29.16 9.52
C VAL A 2 9.91 28.39 8.28
N THR A 3 11.04 27.72 8.39
CA THR A 3 11.54 26.76 7.41
C THR A 3 10.91 25.40 7.69
N GLU A 4 10.72 24.62 6.62
CA GLU A 4 10.41 23.18 6.59
C GLU A 4 8.95 22.72 6.47
N GLY A 5 8.26 23.26 5.46
CA GLY A 5 7.19 22.54 4.76
C GLY A 5 7.70 21.80 3.52
N ARG A 6 8.86 21.11 3.57
CA ARG A 6 9.39 20.39 2.40
C ARG A 6 8.60 19.09 2.23
N THR A 7 7.50 19.20 1.50
CA THR A 7 6.61 18.16 0.96
C THR A 7 7.18 16.73 1.06
N ARG A 8 6.84 16.00 2.13
CA ARG A 8 7.06 14.54 2.30
C ARG A 8 6.21 13.68 1.34
N ARG A 9 5.69 14.24 0.24
CA ARG A 9 4.80 13.54 -0.70
C ARG A 9 5.56 13.14 -1.96
N GLY A 10 5.35 11.90 -2.41
CA GLY A 10 5.76 11.45 -3.74
C GLY A 10 6.92 10.45 -3.75
N GLU A 11 7.01 9.54 -2.78
CA GLU A 11 7.97 8.43 -2.84
C GLU A 11 7.71 7.56 -4.06
N THR A 12 6.46 7.23 -4.32
CA THR A 12 6.09 6.50 -5.53
C THR A 12 6.41 7.32 -6.79
N ALA A 13 6.28 8.65 -6.74
CA ALA A 13 6.66 9.51 -7.88
C ALA A 13 8.19 9.57 -8.09
N ARG A 14 8.98 9.57 -7.01
CA ARG A 14 10.44 9.47 -7.07
C ARG A 14 10.88 8.13 -7.63
N LEU A 15 10.27 7.04 -7.18
CA LEU A 15 10.49 5.71 -7.74
C LEU A 15 10.27 5.73 -9.25
N VAL A 16 9.08 6.15 -9.71
CA VAL A 16 8.72 6.17 -11.14
C VAL A 16 9.69 7.00 -11.98
N ARG A 17 10.20 8.12 -11.46
CA ARG A 17 11.23 8.92 -12.16
C ARG A 17 12.60 8.23 -12.22
N GLY A 18 12.92 7.38 -11.25
CA GLY A 18 14.20 6.65 -11.16
C GLY A 18 14.21 5.26 -11.80
N LEU A 19 13.10 4.78 -12.36
CA LEU A 19 13.03 3.50 -13.07
C LEU A 19 13.73 3.60 -14.44
N THR A 20 14.65 2.67 -14.70
CA THR A 20 15.25 2.47 -16.02
C THR A 20 14.26 1.78 -16.97
N VAL A 21 14.67 1.54 -18.22
CA VAL A 21 13.85 0.78 -19.17
C VAL A 21 13.66 -0.66 -18.70
N GLU A 22 14.73 -1.28 -18.20
CA GLU A 22 14.72 -2.66 -17.70
C GLU A 22 13.79 -2.79 -16.48
N ASP A 23 13.83 -1.81 -15.56
CA ASP A 23 12.90 -1.79 -14.42
C ASP A 23 11.44 -1.72 -14.87
N ARG A 24 11.15 -0.87 -15.86
CA ARG A 24 9.79 -0.71 -16.40
C ARG A 24 9.32 -1.97 -17.08
N GLN A 25 10.19 -2.66 -17.81
CA GLN A 25 9.89 -3.95 -18.43
C GLN A 25 9.61 -5.03 -17.39
N ALA A 26 10.43 -5.11 -16.34
CA ALA A 26 10.21 -6.05 -15.23
C ALA A 26 8.86 -5.80 -14.54
N ILE A 27 8.53 -4.54 -14.25
CA ILE A 27 7.23 -4.16 -13.70
C ILE A 27 6.09 -4.50 -14.67
N ALA A 28 6.24 -4.21 -15.96
CA ALA A 28 5.22 -4.51 -16.97
C ALA A 28 4.92 -6.02 -17.06
N VAL A 29 5.92 -6.89 -16.91
CA VAL A 29 5.71 -8.35 -16.86
C VAL A 29 4.86 -8.73 -15.65
N LEU A 30 5.14 -8.18 -14.47
CA LEU A 30 4.34 -8.43 -13.26
C LEU A 30 2.91 -7.90 -13.41
N ASP A 31 2.76 -6.72 -14.02
CA ASP A 31 1.45 -6.11 -14.29
C ASP A 31 0.63 -6.94 -15.28
N LEU A 32 1.26 -7.52 -16.31
CA LEU A 32 0.59 -8.45 -17.24
C LEU A 32 0.18 -9.76 -16.56
N GLN A 33 1.03 -10.30 -15.67
CA GLN A 33 0.68 -11.47 -14.87
C GLN A 33 -0.50 -11.17 -13.94
N ARG A 34 -0.51 -10.00 -13.30
CA ARG A 34 -1.62 -9.57 -12.46
C ARG A 34 -2.90 -9.41 -13.28
N LEU A 35 -2.81 -8.76 -14.44
CA LEU A 35 -3.94 -8.60 -15.36
C LEU A 35 -4.53 -9.96 -15.75
N ALA A 36 -3.69 -10.93 -16.11
CA ALA A 36 -4.14 -12.29 -16.43
C ALA A 36 -4.89 -12.95 -15.26
N ARG A 37 -4.40 -12.80 -14.03
CA ARG A 37 -5.09 -13.30 -12.82
C ARG A 37 -6.43 -12.60 -12.58
N GLU A 38 -6.46 -11.28 -12.68
CA GLU A 38 -7.67 -10.49 -12.44
C GLU A 38 -8.75 -10.74 -13.51
N ASN A 39 -8.32 -11.03 -14.73
CA ASN A 39 -9.19 -11.38 -15.85
C ASN A 39 -9.67 -12.83 -15.83
N ALA A 40 -9.06 -13.70 -15.01
CA ALA A 40 -9.46 -15.09 -14.90
C ALA A 40 -10.92 -15.19 -14.43
N GLY A 41 -11.78 -15.78 -15.26
CA GLY A 41 -13.21 -15.94 -14.97
C GLY A 41 -14.07 -14.70 -15.19
N ARG A 42 -13.54 -13.59 -15.75
CA ARG A 42 -14.34 -12.41 -16.09
C ARG A 42 -15.06 -12.55 -17.42
N ALA A 43 -16.35 -12.19 -17.42
CA ALA A 43 -17.14 -12.07 -18.65
C ALA A 43 -16.65 -10.92 -19.56
N VAL A 44 -16.19 -9.81 -18.96
CA VAL A 44 -15.60 -8.67 -19.68
C VAL A 44 -14.15 -8.50 -19.22
N GLN A 45 -13.24 -8.56 -20.18
CA GLN A 45 -11.81 -8.48 -19.96
C GLN A 45 -11.38 -7.03 -19.72
N LEU A 46 -10.50 -6.82 -18.74
CA LEU A 46 -9.81 -5.56 -18.51
C LEU A 46 -8.64 -5.40 -19.49
N SER A 47 -8.36 -4.15 -19.86
CA SER A 47 -7.18 -3.78 -20.65
C SER A 47 -5.95 -3.47 -19.78
N GLU A 48 -6.13 -3.24 -18.49
CA GLU A 48 -5.08 -2.92 -17.51
C GLU A 48 -5.42 -3.52 -16.15
N PRO A 49 -4.41 -3.89 -15.34
CA PRO A 49 -4.67 -4.45 -14.01
C PRO A 49 -5.28 -3.40 -13.08
N ILE A 50 -6.25 -3.82 -12.27
CA ILE A 50 -6.79 -3.04 -11.16
C ILE A 50 -5.67 -2.72 -10.17
N TYR A 51 -4.79 -3.68 -9.90
CA TYR A 51 -3.71 -3.56 -8.92
C TYR A 51 -2.32 -3.74 -9.54
N SER A 52 -1.92 -2.85 -10.46
CA SER A 52 -0.52 -2.79 -10.91
C SER A 52 0.44 -2.47 -9.76
N VAL A 53 1.71 -2.86 -9.92
CA VAL A 53 2.79 -2.61 -8.94
C VAL A 53 2.82 -1.15 -8.48
N VAL A 54 2.86 -0.20 -9.43
CA VAL A 54 2.95 1.24 -9.12
C VAL A 54 1.66 1.75 -8.48
N LYS A 55 0.51 1.22 -8.87
CA LYS A 55 -0.79 1.61 -8.30
C LYS A 55 -0.93 1.10 -6.87
N CYS A 56 -0.45 -0.10 -6.56
CA CYS A 56 -0.41 -0.61 -5.18
C CYS A 56 0.44 0.30 -4.28
N LEU A 57 1.66 0.64 -4.68
CA LEU A 57 2.52 1.59 -3.95
C LEU A 57 1.85 2.96 -3.77
N ARG A 58 1.10 3.43 -4.79
CA ARG A 58 0.37 4.69 -4.72
C ARG A 58 -0.80 4.64 -3.75
N LEU A 59 -1.57 3.55 -3.74
CA LEU A 59 -2.67 3.34 -2.80
C LEU A 59 -2.14 3.34 -1.36
N TRP A 60 -1.01 2.67 -1.12
CA TRP A 60 -0.33 2.67 0.16
C TRP A 60 0.11 4.08 0.57
N GLU A 61 0.82 4.79 -0.32
CA GLU A 61 1.24 6.18 -0.08
C GLU A 61 0.05 7.11 0.20
N ASN A 62 -1.07 6.92 -0.49
CA ASN A 62 -2.26 7.75 -0.32
C ASN A 62 -2.92 7.53 1.04
N LEU A 63 -3.06 6.28 1.50
CA LEU A 63 -3.58 6.00 2.84
C LEU A 63 -2.69 6.65 3.91
N ILE A 64 -1.38 6.44 3.84
CA ILE A 64 -0.42 7.07 4.77
C ILE A 64 -0.55 8.59 4.74
N SER A 65 -0.64 9.19 3.55
CA SER A 65 -0.77 10.65 3.42
C SER A 65 -2.09 11.20 3.97
N ARG A 66 -3.16 10.38 4.05
CA ARG A 66 -4.42 10.75 4.72
C ARG A 66 -4.23 10.73 6.24
N MET A 67 -3.62 9.69 6.79
CA MET A 67 -3.31 9.59 8.22
C MET A 67 -2.36 10.70 8.69
N GLU A 68 -1.28 10.97 7.95
CA GLU A 68 -0.35 12.09 8.21
C GLU A 68 -1.04 13.45 8.21
N ALA A 69 -2.17 13.58 7.49
CA ALA A 69 -2.97 14.79 7.45
C ALA A 69 -4.03 14.84 8.56
N GLY A 70 -4.09 13.86 9.47
CA GLY A 70 -5.19 13.71 10.44
C GLY A 70 -6.54 13.54 9.76
N TRP A 71 -6.57 12.80 8.65
CA TRP A 71 -7.75 12.57 7.80
C TRP A 71 -8.43 13.84 7.26
N ARG A 72 -7.76 15.00 7.33
CA ARG A 72 -8.30 16.27 6.86
C ARG A 72 -8.71 16.16 5.40
N ARG A 73 -9.93 16.62 5.09
CA ARG A 73 -10.61 16.53 3.78
C ARG A 73 -11.20 15.17 3.45
N GLN A 74 -11.34 14.25 4.40
CA GLN A 74 -12.19 13.09 4.27
C GLN A 74 -13.41 13.33 5.15
N ASP A 75 -14.61 13.34 4.55
CA ASP A 75 -15.86 13.40 5.31
C ASP A 75 -16.26 12.00 5.82
N TYR A 76 -15.68 10.95 5.21
CA TYR A 76 -15.94 9.55 5.51
C TYR A 76 -14.80 8.67 4.96
N TYR A 77 -14.41 7.62 5.69
CA TYR A 77 -13.50 6.55 5.26
C TYR A 77 -13.74 5.28 6.10
N MET A 78 -14.20 4.22 5.44
CA MET A 78 -14.62 2.99 6.11
C MET A 78 -13.43 2.15 6.58
N VAL A 79 -13.59 1.42 7.69
CA VAL A 79 -12.62 0.40 8.11
C VAL A 79 -12.34 -0.64 7.00
N TYR A 80 -13.34 -0.98 6.18
CA TYR A 80 -13.13 -1.85 5.02
C TYR A 80 -12.25 -1.24 3.93
N GLU A 81 -12.30 0.09 3.72
CA GLU A 81 -11.40 0.78 2.79
C GLU A 81 -9.96 0.80 3.33
N TYR A 82 -9.80 0.89 4.65
CA TYR A 82 -8.51 0.76 5.30
C TYR A 82 -7.93 -0.65 5.11
N MET A 83 -8.72 -1.68 5.44
CA MET A 83 -8.32 -3.07 5.28
C MET A 83 -8.02 -3.43 3.83
N ASN A 84 -8.77 -2.92 2.86
CA ASN A 84 -8.49 -3.12 1.44
C ASN A 84 -7.07 -2.62 1.08
N VAL A 85 -6.64 -1.49 1.65
CA VAL A 85 -5.29 -0.98 1.41
C VAL A 85 -4.22 -1.79 2.17
N LEU A 86 -4.54 -2.39 3.32
CA LEU A 86 -3.63 -3.36 3.95
C LEU A 86 -3.45 -4.62 3.10
N THR A 87 -4.52 -5.13 2.46
CA THR A 87 -4.39 -6.19 1.45
C THR A 87 -3.55 -5.74 0.26
N VAL A 88 -3.63 -4.48 -0.15
CA VAL A 88 -2.72 -3.92 -1.16
C VAL A 88 -1.27 -3.93 -0.67
N ARG A 89 -1.02 -3.74 0.63
CA ARG A 89 0.34 -3.86 1.18
C ARG A 89 0.86 -5.28 1.15
N ASP A 90 0.00 -6.27 1.33
CA ASP A 90 0.32 -7.69 1.13
C ASP A 90 0.79 -7.94 -0.31
N GLU A 91 0.05 -7.42 -1.28
CA GLU A 91 0.37 -7.54 -2.71
C GLU A 91 1.70 -6.87 -3.07
N ILE A 92 2.06 -5.76 -2.40
CA ILE A 92 3.38 -5.13 -2.56
C ILE A 92 4.50 -6.12 -2.17
N GLU A 93 4.32 -6.90 -1.11
CA GLU A 93 5.30 -7.90 -0.69
C GLU A 93 5.47 -9.00 -1.75
N GLU A 94 4.36 -9.52 -2.27
CA GLU A 94 4.38 -10.51 -3.35
C GLU A 94 5.08 -9.98 -4.61
N PHE A 95 4.81 -8.73 -5.00
CA PHE A 95 5.50 -8.11 -6.13
C PHE A 95 7.00 -7.96 -5.88
N LEU A 96 7.40 -7.54 -4.67
CA LEU A 96 8.82 -7.42 -4.33
C LEU A 96 9.54 -8.78 -4.39
N ASP A 97 8.88 -9.86 -3.98
CA ASP A 97 9.44 -11.20 -4.06
C ASP A 97 9.61 -11.71 -5.48
N ALA A 98 8.72 -11.32 -6.39
CA ALA A 98 8.77 -11.68 -7.81
C ALA A 98 9.69 -10.79 -8.66
N MET A 99 10.18 -9.66 -8.13
CA MET A 99 11.02 -8.72 -8.88
C MET A 99 12.48 -9.18 -9.03
N PRO A 100 13.13 -8.87 -10.17
CA PRO A 100 14.59 -8.97 -10.30
C PRO A 100 15.31 -8.11 -9.25
N PRO A 101 16.52 -8.49 -8.78
CA PRO A 101 17.19 -7.84 -7.65
C PRO A 101 17.32 -6.31 -7.75
N GLY A 102 17.66 -5.78 -8.92
CA GLY A 102 17.81 -4.33 -9.14
C GLY A 102 16.49 -3.56 -8.99
N THR A 103 15.42 -4.07 -9.61
CA THR A 103 14.08 -3.48 -9.52
C THR A 103 13.51 -3.65 -8.11
N ARG A 104 13.71 -4.84 -7.51
CA ARG A 104 13.34 -5.15 -6.12
C ARG A 104 13.98 -4.17 -5.14
N ALA A 105 15.27 -3.86 -5.30
CA ALA A 105 15.96 -2.92 -4.42
C ALA A 105 15.33 -1.51 -4.48
N LYS A 106 15.00 -1.01 -5.67
CA LYS A 106 14.38 0.32 -5.84
C LYS A 106 12.95 0.36 -5.30
N ALA A 107 12.12 -0.61 -5.67
CA ALA A 107 10.75 -0.71 -5.21
C ALA A 107 10.68 -0.97 -3.69
N GLY A 108 11.55 -1.84 -3.18
CA GLY A 108 11.68 -2.17 -1.76
C GLY A 108 12.12 -0.97 -0.93
N TRP A 109 13.02 -0.13 -1.44
CA TRP A 109 13.37 1.13 -0.79
C TRP A 109 12.19 2.10 -0.73
N CYS A 110 11.39 2.19 -1.80
CA CYS A 110 10.15 2.98 -1.79
C CYS A 110 9.18 2.44 -0.74
N ALA A 111 8.90 1.13 -0.74
CA ALA A 111 8.01 0.49 0.23
C ALA A 111 8.50 0.69 1.67
N GLY A 112 9.79 0.48 1.94
CA GLY A 112 10.37 0.68 3.28
C GLY A 112 10.23 2.11 3.81
N ARG A 113 10.31 3.12 2.94
CA ARG A 113 10.08 4.52 3.34
C ARG A 113 8.61 4.83 3.58
N LEU A 114 7.70 4.21 2.84
CA LEU A 114 6.27 4.30 3.10
C LEU A 114 5.91 3.59 4.42
N ASP A 115 6.48 2.41 4.66
CA ASP A 115 6.28 1.63 5.88
C ASP A 115 6.79 2.37 7.12
N ALA A 116 7.92 3.08 7.03
CA ALA A 116 8.39 3.94 8.12
C ALA A 116 7.39 5.06 8.42
N ARG A 117 6.87 5.73 7.40
CA ARG A 117 5.84 6.78 7.56
C ARG A 117 4.54 6.23 8.13
N TYR A 118 4.14 5.01 7.74
CA TYR A 118 2.98 4.33 8.30
C TYR A 118 3.15 4.08 9.80
N ARG A 119 4.34 3.61 10.23
CA ARG A 119 4.63 3.43 11.67
C ARG A 119 4.58 4.73 12.45
N ASP A 120 4.95 5.86 11.84
CA ASP A 120 4.93 7.16 12.50
C ASP A 120 3.52 7.71 12.78
N VAL A 121 2.48 7.14 12.16
CA VAL A 121 1.07 7.58 12.27
C VAL A 121 0.12 6.46 12.72
N THR A 122 0.69 5.39 13.27
CA THR A 122 -0.03 4.24 13.81
C THR A 122 0.64 3.78 15.10
N HIS A 123 -0.10 3.13 15.97
CA HIS A 123 0.43 2.43 17.14
C HIS A 123 0.19 0.93 17.02
N GLU A 124 1.03 0.16 17.72
CA GLU A 124 0.88 -1.28 17.84
C GLU A 124 -0.26 -1.59 18.82
N ASP A 125 -1.27 -2.33 18.36
CA ASP A 125 -2.40 -2.78 19.17
C ASP A 125 -2.57 -4.31 19.15
N GLY A 126 -1.63 -5.02 18.51
CA GLY A 126 -1.70 -6.47 18.34
C GLY A 126 -2.84 -6.92 17.41
N GLY A 127 -3.41 -6.00 16.63
CA GLY A 127 -4.58 -6.27 15.78
C GLY A 127 -5.91 -6.20 16.52
N ALA A 128 -5.93 -5.69 17.75
CA ALA A 128 -7.14 -5.61 18.57
C ALA A 128 -8.29 -4.86 17.86
N GLU A 129 -7.98 -3.73 17.21
CA GLU A 129 -8.98 -2.95 16.49
C GLU A 129 -9.52 -3.70 15.27
N LEU A 130 -8.62 -4.17 14.40
CA LEU A 130 -9.01 -4.80 13.12
C LEU A 130 -9.63 -6.19 13.30
N SER A 131 -9.32 -6.90 14.39
CA SER A 131 -9.90 -8.22 14.68
C SER A 131 -11.43 -8.22 14.79
N LYS A 132 -12.03 -7.06 15.13
CA LYS A 132 -13.49 -6.86 15.19
C LYS A 132 -14.16 -7.03 13.82
N TYR A 133 -13.41 -6.77 12.75
CA TYR A 133 -13.91 -6.71 11.38
C TYR A 133 -13.37 -7.84 10.50
N TRP A 134 -12.29 -8.49 10.91
CA TRP A 134 -11.58 -9.46 10.09
C TRP A 134 -11.21 -10.75 10.82
N ARG A 135 -11.86 -11.83 10.41
CA ARG A 135 -11.74 -13.15 11.05
C ARG A 135 -10.33 -13.74 11.04
N PRO A 136 -9.54 -13.69 9.94
CA PRO A 136 -8.17 -14.22 9.96
C PRO A 136 -7.30 -13.62 11.06
N LEU A 137 -7.42 -12.33 11.34
CA LEU A 137 -6.69 -11.68 12.43
C LEU A 137 -7.25 -12.06 13.80
N ALA A 138 -8.59 -12.13 13.95
CA ALA A 138 -9.23 -12.59 15.18
C ALA A 138 -8.83 -14.03 15.58
N GLU A 139 -8.55 -14.88 14.60
CA GLU A 139 -8.07 -16.25 14.79
C GLU A 139 -6.54 -16.35 14.89
N GLY A 140 -5.81 -15.23 14.87
CA GLY A 140 -4.35 -15.20 14.94
C GLY A 140 -3.65 -15.77 13.70
N ARG A 141 -4.33 -15.84 12.55
CA ARG A 141 -3.80 -16.39 11.29
C ARG A 141 -3.08 -15.35 10.43
N GLU A 142 -3.40 -14.07 10.58
CA GLU A 142 -2.61 -12.98 10.02
C GLU A 142 -1.66 -12.42 11.09
N ILE A 143 -0.38 -12.32 10.74
CA ILE A 143 0.69 -11.95 11.68
C ILE A 143 1.60 -10.86 11.13
N ARG A 144 1.34 -10.34 9.93
CA ARG A 144 2.16 -9.30 9.33
C ARG A 144 1.95 -7.99 10.09
N TRP A 145 3.06 -7.34 10.39
CA TRP A 145 3.12 -6.23 11.35
C TRP A 145 2.26 -5.01 10.96
N TRP A 146 1.89 -4.82 9.70
CA TRP A 146 0.99 -3.72 9.33
C TRP A 146 -0.47 -3.99 9.69
N TRP A 147 -0.87 -5.26 9.83
CA TRP A 147 -2.21 -5.68 10.28
C TRP A 147 -2.37 -5.62 11.80
N THR A 148 -1.28 -5.56 12.55
CA THR A 148 -1.29 -5.52 14.02
C THR A 148 -1.25 -4.08 14.57
N ARG A 149 -1.59 -3.11 13.72
CA ARG A 149 -1.48 -1.68 13.99
C ARG A 149 -2.76 -0.94 13.70
N CYS A 150 -3.01 0.07 14.53
CA CYS A 150 -4.16 0.95 14.48
C CYS A 150 -3.72 2.39 14.18
N PRO A 151 -4.44 3.16 13.34
CA PRO A 151 -4.20 4.59 13.18
C PRO A 151 -4.25 5.34 14.52
N ASP A 152 -3.35 6.30 14.72
CA ASP A 152 -3.32 7.11 15.95
C ASP A 152 -4.57 7.98 16.10
N GLU A 153 -5.13 8.41 14.97
CA GLU A 153 -6.44 9.02 14.86
C GLU A 153 -7.27 8.15 13.93
N LEU A 154 -8.48 7.77 14.33
CA LEU A 154 -9.39 7.00 13.47
C LEU A 154 -10.07 7.96 12.47
N PRO A 155 -10.28 7.53 11.21
CA PRO A 155 -10.97 8.36 10.25
C PRO A 155 -12.45 8.55 10.64
N PRO A 156 -13.09 9.61 10.10
CA PRO A 156 -14.54 9.73 10.14
C PRO A 156 -15.18 8.51 9.46
N GLY A 157 -16.09 7.80 10.14
CA GLY A 157 -16.79 6.65 9.55
C GLY A 157 -16.16 5.27 9.78
N TRP A 158 -15.17 5.18 10.68
CA TRP A 158 -14.58 3.91 11.12
C TRP A 158 -15.62 2.94 11.70
#